data_AF-A0A850LBZ7-F1
#
_entry.id   AF-A0A850LBZ7-F1
#
_cell.length_a   1.000
_cell.length_b   1.000
_cell.length_c   1.000
_cell.angle_alpha   90.00
_cell.angle_beta   90.00
_cell.angle_gamma   90.00
#
_symmetry.space_group_name_H-M   'P 1'
#
loop_
_entity.id
_entity.type
_entity.pdbx_description
1 polymer ?
#
loop_
_entity_poly.entity_id
_entity_poly.type
_entity_poly.pdbx_seq_one_letter_code
_entity_poly.pdbx_strand_id
1 'polypeptide(L)'
;MEPPSDQDDTGPFGSACRKDVGAILGLKDDPRFPDFWEKISASGKVKRRALQMSPSAFAISPFDMSATQRITWLKRNVLHPVERLESALANENAPHFVHWEDQLREPQDGIVPVDCVELLSGLAALKVQAINVISKLECDLGMKVQTTDEIRFTIVYDAIWDLHDFFPEFPLSRGNWDPEHKQVGILPDYVRRVFLETTGDHEQLDGPIQLALQDVRRSQRKST
;
A
#
# COMPACT_ATOMS: atom_id res chain seq x y z
N MET A 1 -32.52 10.12 -22.21
CA MET A 1 -31.27 10.21 -21.42
C MET A 1 -31.69 10.11 -19.97
N GLU A 2 -31.60 8.93 -19.41
CA GLU A 2 -31.69 8.76 -17.96
C GLU A 2 -30.44 9.39 -17.32
N PRO A 3 -30.57 10.06 -16.17
CA PRO A 3 -29.39 10.50 -15.43
C PRO A 3 -28.61 9.26 -14.97
N PRO A 4 -27.27 9.32 -14.88
CA PRO A 4 -26.50 8.22 -14.35
C PRO A 4 -26.99 7.93 -12.93
N SER A 5 -27.38 6.68 -12.68
CA SER A 5 -27.88 6.21 -11.40
C SER A 5 -26.88 6.56 -10.30
N ASP A 6 -27.39 7.07 -9.19
CA ASP A 6 -26.70 7.07 -7.90
C ASP A 6 -26.22 5.64 -7.60
N GLN A 7 -25.00 5.31 -8.02
CA GLN A 7 -24.24 4.25 -7.38
C GLN A 7 -24.06 4.74 -5.96
N ASP A 8 -24.69 4.05 -5.02
CA ASP A 8 -24.44 4.20 -3.59
C ASP A 8 -22.92 4.23 -3.37
N ASP A 9 -22.41 5.44 -3.19
CA ASP A 9 -20.98 5.74 -3.06
C ASP A 9 -20.56 5.38 -1.61
N THR A 10 -20.81 4.12 -1.23
CA THR A 10 -20.49 3.52 0.06
C THR A 10 -19.04 3.07 0.15
N GLY A 11 -18.27 3.27 -0.92
CA GLY A 11 -16.85 2.99 -0.95
C GLY A 11 -16.03 3.93 -0.07
N PRO A 12 -14.76 3.58 0.20
CA PRO A 12 -13.84 4.45 0.94
C PRO A 12 -13.71 5.81 0.26
N PHE A 13 -13.70 6.87 1.06
CA PHE A 13 -13.79 8.26 0.57
C PHE A 13 -15.02 8.52 -0.31
N GLY A 14 -16.15 7.88 0.03
CA GLY A 14 -17.46 8.11 -0.57
C GLY A 14 -18.26 9.22 0.13
N SER A 15 -19.57 9.26 -0.14
CA SER A 15 -20.46 10.35 0.29
C SER A 15 -20.55 10.53 1.81
N ALA A 16 -20.56 9.42 2.56
CA ALA A 16 -20.58 9.45 4.02
C ALA A 16 -19.31 10.09 4.61
N CYS A 17 -18.13 9.68 4.12
CA CYS A 17 -16.87 10.28 4.56
C CYS A 17 -16.80 11.77 4.19
N ARG A 18 -17.22 12.14 2.98
CA ARG A 18 -17.28 13.55 2.55
C ARG A 18 -18.12 14.38 3.51
N LYS A 19 -19.29 13.88 3.88
CA LYS A 19 -20.21 14.54 4.80
C LYS A 19 -19.60 14.69 6.20
N ASP A 20 -18.96 13.65 6.71
CA ASP A 20 -18.33 13.67 8.03
C ASP A 20 -17.16 14.65 8.08
N VAL A 21 -16.25 14.60 7.08
CA VAL A 21 -15.11 15.53 6.99
C VAL A 21 -15.60 16.98 6.89
N GLY A 22 -16.59 17.25 6.04
CA GLY A 22 -17.18 18.58 5.92
C GLY A 22 -17.85 19.05 7.22
N ALA A 23 -18.44 18.14 7.99
CA ALA A 23 -19.03 18.45 9.29
C ALA A 23 -17.97 18.72 10.38
N ILE A 24 -16.92 17.89 10.47
CA ILE A 24 -15.81 18.05 11.42
C ILE A 24 -15.12 19.39 11.21
N LEU A 25 -14.84 19.74 9.95
CA LEU A 25 -14.16 20.98 9.60
C LEU A 25 -15.10 22.21 9.60
N GLY A 26 -16.42 22.02 9.59
CA GLY A 26 -17.37 23.13 9.48
C GLY A 26 -17.37 23.81 8.10
N LEU A 27 -17.00 23.08 7.03
CA LEU A 27 -16.74 23.61 5.69
C LEU A 27 -17.85 23.26 4.67
N LYS A 28 -19.05 22.92 5.13
CA LYS A 28 -20.14 22.44 4.24
C LYS A 28 -20.49 23.42 3.12
N ASP A 29 -20.41 24.72 3.40
CA ASP A 29 -20.74 25.79 2.47
C ASP A 29 -19.49 26.52 1.94
N ASP A 30 -18.28 26.05 2.26
CA ASP A 30 -17.04 26.69 1.81
C ASP A 30 -16.77 26.32 0.33
N PRO A 31 -16.58 27.32 -0.56
CA PRO A 31 -16.37 27.06 -1.98
C PRO A 31 -15.07 26.32 -2.29
N ARG A 32 -14.08 26.28 -1.38
CA ARG A 32 -12.82 25.54 -1.53
C ARG A 32 -12.96 24.06 -1.15
N PHE A 33 -14.02 23.69 -0.44
CA PHE A 33 -14.21 22.33 0.07
C PHE A 33 -14.27 21.25 -1.03
N PRO A 34 -14.91 21.46 -2.19
CA PRO A 34 -14.89 20.47 -3.28
C PRO A 34 -13.48 20.12 -3.76
N ASP A 35 -12.63 21.12 -4.00
CA ASP A 35 -11.27 20.93 -4.51
C ASP A 35 -10.38 20.27 -3.45
N PHE A 36 -10.52 20.70 -2.19
CA PHE A 36 -9.86 20.06 -1.05
C PHE A 36 -10.26 18.58 -0.94
N TRP A 37 -11.56 18.30 -1.03
CA TRP A 37 -12.09 16.94 -0.97
C TRP A 37 -11.53 16.05 -2.10
N GLU A 38 -11.46 16.57 -3.32
CA GLU A 38 -10.89 15.85 -4.45
C GLU A 38 -9.43 15.46 -4.21
N LYS A 39 -8.62 16.40 -3.71
CA LYS A 39 -7.20 16.15 -3.38
C LYS A 39 -7.04 15.06 -2.32
N ILE A 40 -7.72 15.19 -1.18
CA ILE A 40 -7.57 14.21 -0.10
C ILE A 40 -8.15 12.84 -0.48
N SER A 41 -9.25 12.82 -1.26
CA SER A 41 -9.87 11.58 -1.74
C SER A 41 -8.96 10.84 -2.71
N ALA A 42 -8.38 11.55 -3.69
CA ALA A 42 -7.44 10.95 -4.64
C ALA A 42 -6.20 10.41 -3.93
N SER A 43 -5.59 11.21 -3.05
CA SER A 43 -4.41 10.83 -2.26
C SER A 43 -4.69 9.62 -1.36
N GLY A 44 -5.81 9.63 -0.64
CA GLY A 44 -6.24 8.55 0.24
C GLY A 44 -6.54 7.25 -0.50
N LYS A 45 -7.23 7.31 -1.65
CA LYS A 45 -7.53 6.13 -2.48
C LYS A 45 -6.26 5.46 -3.02
N VAL A 46 -5.26 6.26 -3.44
CA VAL A 46 -3.96 5.72 -3.90
C VAL A 46 -3.24 5.00 -2.76
N LYS A 47 -3.16 5.61 -1.57
CA LYS A 47 -2.53 4.99 -0.39
C LYS A 47 -3.27 3.72 0.04
N ARG A 48 -4.60 3.75 0.07
CA ARG A 48 -5.43 2.59 0.37
C ARG A 48 -5.16 1.43 -0.58
N ARG A 49 -5.09 1.70 -1.89
CA ARG A 49 -4.77 0.67 -2.89
C ARG A 49 -3.38 0.06 -2.65
N ALA A 50 -2.39 0.89 -2.33
CA ALA A 50 -1.04 0.41 -2.01
C ALA A 50 -1.04 -0.54 -0.79
N LEU A 51 -1.80 -0.20 0.25
CA LEU A 51 -1.96 -1.02 1.46
C LEU A 51 -2.68 -2.35 1.19
N GLN A 52 -3.71 -2.36 0.34
CA GLN A 52 -4.43 -3.58 -0.06
C GLN A 52 -3.57 -4.57 -0.86
N MET A 53 -2.49 -4.09 -1.49
CA MET A 53 -1.57 -4.92 -2.28
C MET A 53 -0.30 -5.29 -1.50
N SER A 54 -0.09 -4.70 -0.32
CA SER A 54 1.17 -4.80 0.41
C SER A 54 0.96 -5.44 1.79
N PRO A 55 1.76 -6.42 2.18
CA PRO A 55 1.70 -6.98 3.53
C PRO A 55 2.04 -5.92 4.57
N SER A 56 1.18 -5.75 5.57
CA SER A 56 1.36 -4.79 6.65
C SER A 56 0.43 -5.13 7.83
N ALA A 57 0.59 -4.41 8.94
CA ALA A 57 -0.24 -4.58 10.13
C ALA A 57 -1.63 -3.91 10.02
N PHE A 58 -1.92 -3.19 8.93
CA PHE A 58 -3.20 -2.51 8.77
C PHE A 58 -4.32 -3.49 8.39
N ALA A 59 -5.55 -3.25 8.86
CA ALA A 59 -6.68 -4.17 8.65
C ALA A 59 -7.01 -4.49 7.18
N ILE A 60 -6.73 -3.56 6.26
CA ILE A 60 -7.00 -3.73 4.83
C ILE A 60 -5.90 -4.48 4.08
N SER A 61 -4.77 -4.76 4.72
CA SER A 61 -3.67 -5.47 4.09
C SER A 61 -4.01 -6.95 3.90
N PRO A 62 -3.46 -7.60 2.85
CA PRO A 62 -3.81 -8.97 2.52
C PRO A 62 -3.32 -9.96 3.59
N PHE A 63 -2.24 -9.63 4.30
CA PHE A 63 -1.71 -10.40 5.43
C PHE A 63 -0.75 -9.54 6.25
N ASP A 64 -0.69 -9.80 7.55
CA ASP A 64 0.29 -9.22 8.47
C ASP A 64 1.59 -10.05 8.43
N MET A 65 2.56 -9.57 7.66
CA MET A 65 3.84 -10.25 7.50
C MET A 65 4.98 -9.25 7.43
N SER A 66 5.91 -9.35 8.37
CA SER A 66 7.13 -8.54 8.42
C SER A 66 8.02 -8.74 7.19
N ALA A 67 8.91 -7.80 6.92
CA ALA A 67 9.89 -7.90 5.83
C ALA A 67 10.73 -9.19 5.93
N THR A 68 11.15 -9.59 7.13
CA THR A 68 11.91 -10.84 7.38
C THR A 68 11.10 -12.09 7.03
N GLN A 69 9.83 -12.13 7.43
CA GLN A 69 8.94 -13.24 7.08
C GLN A 69 8.69 -13.29 5.56
N ARG A 70 8.52 -12.14 4.90
CA ARG A 70 8.40 -12.03 3.44
C ARG A 70 9.63 -12.54 2.72
N ILE A 71 10.83 -12.14 3.13
CA ILE A 71 12.10 -12.61 2.56
C ILE A 71 12.19 -14.14 2.72
N THR A 72 11.88 -14.65 3.90
CA THR A 72 11.90 -16.10 4.18
C THR A 72 10.91 -16.85 3.29
N TRP A 73 9.72 -16.30 3.11
CA TRP A 73 8.70 -16.88 2.24
C TRP A 73 9.15 -16.91 0.77
N LEU A 74 9.69 -15.80 0.24
CA LEU A 74 10.19 -15.73 -1.13
C LEU A 74 11.36 -16.69 -1.38
N LYS A 75 12.30 -16.80 -0.42
CA LYS A 75 13.41 -17.77 -0.51
C LYS A 75 12.87 -19.20 -0.58
N ARG A 76 11.97 -19.58 0.33
CA ARG A 76 11.44 -20.95 0.44
C ARG A 76 10.52 -21.38 -0.68
N ASN A 77 9.65 -20.48 -1.14
CA ASN A 77 8.55 -20.82 -2.05
C ASN A 77 8.80 -20.38 -3.50
N VAL A 78 9.78 -19.51 -3.74
CA VAL A 78 10.09 -19.04 -5.11
C VAL A 78 11.53 -19.36 -5.47
N LEU A 79 12.52 -18.82 -4.76
CA LEU A 79 13.93 -18.98 -5.16
C LEU A 79 14.39 -20.44 -5.14
N HIS A 80 14.24 -21.15 -4.01
CA HIS A 80 14.71 -22.54 -3.94
C HIS A 80 13.97 -23.48 -4.90
N PRO A 81 12.63 -23.38 -5.08
CA PRO A 81 11.95 -24.14 -6.12
C PRO A 81 12.44 -23.83 -7.53
N VAL A 82 12.66 -22.56 -7.87
CA VAL A 82 13.20 -22.17 -9.18
C VAL A 82 14.59 -22.74 -9.39
N GLU A 83 15.49 -22.64 -8.41
CA GLU A 83 16.85 -23.22 -8.48
C GLU A 83 16.83 -24.75 -8.68
N ARG A 84 15.89 -25.45 -8.02
CA ARG A 84 15.68 -26.88 -8.21
C ARG A 84 15.15 -27.20 -9.61
N LEU A 85 14.22 -26.41 -10.13
CA LEU A 85 13.69 -26.58 -11.49
C LEU A 85 14.76 -26.31 -12.55
N GLU A 86 15.55 -25.25 -12.40
CA GLU A 86 16.70 -24.96 -13.27
C GLU A 86 17.67 -26.16 -13.33
N SER A 87 17.96 -26.75 -12.17
CA SER A 87 18.82 -27.93 -12.09
C SER A 87 18.18 -29.18 -12.71
N ALA A 88 16.89 -29.41 -12.45
CA ALA A 88 16.14 -30.54 -13.02
C ALA A 88 16.04 -30.45 -14.55
N LEU A 89 15.99 -29.25 -15.12
CA LEU A 89 15.88 -29.00 -16.56
C LEU A 89 17.24 -28.92 -17.27
N ALA A 90 18.36 -29.14 -16.58
CA ALA A 90 19.68 -29.17 -17.19
C ALA A 90 19.79 -30.28 -18.25
N ASN A 91 20.62 -30.07 -19.27
CA ASN A 91 20.79 -31.01 -20.40
C ASN A 91 21.16 -32.43 -19.95
N GLU A 92 21.90 -32.58 -18.85
CA GLU A 92 22.26 -33.87 -18.25
C GLU A 92 21.06 -34.66 -17.74
N ASN A 93 19.96 -33.98 -17.41
CA ASN A 93 18.71 -34.56 -16.92
C ASN A 93 17.66 -34.76 -18.03
N ALA A 94 17.97 -34.40 -19.27
CA ALA A 94 17.07 -34.56 -20.42
C ALA A 94 16.47 -35.99 -20.56
N PRO A 95 17.20 -37.09 -20.28
CA PRO A 95 16.62 -38.43 -20.35
C PRO A 95 15.41 -38.67 -19.43
N HIS A 96 15.25 -37.88 -18.35
CA HIS A 96 14.10 -37.99 -17.45
C HIS A 96 12.79 -37.44 -18.06
N PHE A 97 12.88 -36.64 -19.13
CA PHE A 97 11.73 -36.02 -19.80
C PHE A 97 11.36 -36.70 -21.12
N VAL A 98 12.09 -37.74 -21.51
CA VAL A 98 11.88 -38.44 -22.78
C VAL A 98 11.17 -39.77 -22.53
N HIS A 99 10.08 -40.01 -23.24
CA HIS A 99 9.51 -41.35 -23.33
C HIS A 99 10.18 -42.11 -24.48
N TRP A 100 10.64 -43.34 -24.22
CA TRP A 100 11.41 -44.12 -25.20
C TRP A 100 10.64 -44.40 -26.51
N GLU A 101 9.31 -44.53 -26.44
CA GLU A 101 8.46 -44.74 -27.63
C GLU A 101 8.41 -43.52 -28.55
N ASP A 102 8.58 -42.31 -28.01
CA ASP A 102 8.52 -41.07 -28.77
C ASP A 102 9.76 -40.88 -29.66
N GLN A 103 10.84 -41.61 -29.37
CA GLN A 103 12.02 -41.67 -30.24
C GLN A 103 11.87 -42.67 -31.40
N LEU A 104 10.88 -43.56 -31.33
CA LEU A 104 10.66 -44.62 -32.32
C LEU A 104 9.49 -44.33 -33.27
N ARG A 105 8.64 -43.34 -32.94
CA ARG A 105 7.49 -42.93 -33.75
C ARG A 105 7.81 -41.64 -34.51
N GLU A 106 7.33 -41.53 -35.75
CA GLU A 106 7.23 -40.22 -36.40
C GLU A 106 6.31 -39.34 -35.53
N PRO A 107 6.60 -38.03 -35.34
CA PRO A 107 5.82 -37.16 -34.46
C PRO A 107 4.35 -37.19 -34.87
N GLN A 108 3.51 -37.87 -34.08
CA GLN A 108 2.06 -37.89 -34.30
C GLN A 108 1.44 -36.69 -33.58
N ASP A 109 0.62 -35.95 -34.34
CA ASP A 109 -0.41 -35.01 -33.88
C ASP A 109 -0.01 -34.02 -32.77
N GLY A 110 0.70 -32.95 -33.15
CA GLY A 110 0.65 -31.66 -32.44
C GLY A 110 1.25 -31.63 -31.02
N ILE A 111 1.81 -32.72 -30.52
CA ILE A 111 2.55 -32.75 -29.26
C ILE A 111 3.95 -32.19 -29.53
N VAL A 112 4.10 -30.89 -29.32
CA VAL A 112 5.39 -30.19 -29.45
C VAL A 112 6.28 -30.57 -28.25
N PRO A 113 7.56 -30.92 -28.46
CA PRO A 113 8.50 -31.12 -27.37
C PRO A 113 8.53 -29.88 -26.46
N VAL A 114 8.64 -30.08 -25.15
CA VAL A 114 8.77 -28.97 -24.20
C VAL A 114 9.99 -28.13 -24.59
N ASP A 115 9.77 -26.85 -24.92
CA ASP A 115 10.86 -25.91 -25.15
C ASP A 115 11.50 -25.55 -23.81
N CYS A 116 12.50 -26.35 -23.43
CA CYS A 116 13.26 -26.11 -22.21
C CYS A 116 13.99 -24.76 -22.23
N VAL A 117 14.27 -24.17 -23.40
CA VAL A 117 14.95 -22.86 -23.50
C VAL A 117 14.01 -21.74 -23.07
N GLU A 118 12.79 -21.73 -23.59
CA GLU A 118 11.77 -20.74 -23.20
C GLU A 118 11.42 -20.89 -21.70
N LEU A 119 11.25 -22.13 -21.22
CA LEU A 119 10.95 -22.41 -19.82
C LEU A 119 12.07 -21.95 -18.88
N LEU A 120 13.34 -22.23 -19.21
CA LEU A 120 14.49 -21.77 -18.45
C LEU A 120 14.58 -20.24 -18.43
N SER A 121 14.23 -19.58 -19.54
CA SER A 121 14.17 -18.11 -19.59
C SER A 121 13.10 -17.54 -18.64
N GLY A 122 11.91 -18.14 -18.64
CA GLY A 122 10.83 -17.76 -17.71
C GLY A 122 11.20 -17.95 -16.24
N LEU A 123 11.87 -19.07 -15.92
CA LEU A 123 12.39 -19.33 -14.58
C LEU A 123 13.45 -18.29 -14.16
N ALA A 124 14.38 -17.95 -15.04
CA ALA A 124 15.38 -16.93 -14.78
C ALA A 124 14.75 -15.55 -14.52
N ALA A 125 13.71 -15.18 -15.28
CA ALA A 125 12.98 -13.93 -15.07
C ALA A 125 12.30 -13.88 -13.68
N LEU A 126 11.63 -14.97 -13.29
CA LEU A 126 11.00 -15.08 -11.97
C LEU A 126 12.04 -15.00 -10.83
N LYS A 127 13.19 -15.67 -11.01
CA LYS A 127 14.32 -15.61 -10.06
C LYS A 127 14.81 -14.18 -9.88
N VAL A 128 15.04 -13.45 -10.97
CA VAL A 128 15.47 -12.04 -10.94
C VAL A 128 14.45 -11.18 -10.22
N GLN A 129 13.16 -11.36 -10.51
CA GLN A 129 12.11 -10.59 -9.84
C GLN A 129 12.08 -10.86 -8.33
N ALA A 130 12.18 -12.11 -7.91
CA ALA A 130 12.21 -12.48 -6.50
C ALA A 130 13.45 -11.94 -5.78
N ILE A 131 14.63 -11.99 -6.41
CA ILE A 131 15.87 -11.40 -5.89
C ILE A 131 15.70 -9.89 -5.71
N ASN A 132 15.17 -9.18 -6.72
CA ASN A 132 14.96 -7.73 -6.63
C ASN A 132 14.04 -7.33 -5.47
N VAL A 133 12.96 -8.09 -5.26
CA VAL A 133 12.05 -7.86 -4.12
C VAL A 133 12.76 -8.12 -2.80
N ILE A 134 13.54 -9.19 -2.68
CA ILE A 134 14.32 -9.50 -1.47
C ILE A 134 15.33 -8.38 -1.18
N SER A 135 16.11 -7.96 -2.17
CA SER A 135 17.11 -6.90 -2.01
C SER A 135 16.48 -5.58 -1.52
N LYS A 136 15.29 -5.24 -2.02
CA LYS A 136 14.56 -4.06 -1.55
C LYS A 136 14.16 -4.20 -0.07
N LEU A 137 13.59 -5.34 0.31
CA LEU A 137 13.21 -5.62 1.70
C LEU A 137 14.43 -5.65 2.65
N GLU A 138 15.56 -6.20 2.20
CA GLU A 138 16.81 -6.23 2.98
C GLU A 138 17.40 -4.81 3.16
N CYS A 139 17.28 -3.95 2.15
CA CYS A 139 17.66 -2.53 2.27
C CYS A 139 16.79 -1.81 3.31
N ASP A 140 15.47 -1.98 3.25
CA ASP A 140 14.53 -1.39 4.21
C ASP A 140 14.83 -1.84 5.65
N LEU A 141 15.15 -3.14 5.84
CA LEU A 141 15.58 -3.68 7.13
C LEU A 141 16.91 -3.07 7.62
N GLY A 142 17.90 -2.92 6.73
CA GLY A 142 19.20 -2.32 7.05
C GLY A 142 19.07 -0.86 7.47
N MET A 143 18.12 -0.13 6.88
CA MET A 143 17.76 1.23 7.24
C MET A 143 16.88 1.33 8.50
N LYS A 144 16.49 0.19 9.09
CA LYS A 144 15.54 0.10 10.21
C LYS A 144 14.20 0.82 9.93
N VAL A 145 13.77 0.79 8.67
CA VAL A 145 12.49 1.37 8.24
C VAL A 145 11.36 0.68 8.98
N GLN A 146 10.69 1.40 9.86
CA GLN A 146 9.46 0.94 10.49
C GLN A 146 8.31 1.23 9.53
N THR A 147 8.15 0.37 8.52
CA THR A 147 7.24 0.60 7.38
C THR A 147 5.84 1.04 7.83
N THR A 148 5.29 0.42 8.89
CA THR A 148 3.98 0.79 9.42
C THR A 148 3.96 2.20 10.04
N ASP A 149 4.97 2.56 10.83
CA ASP A 149 5.04 3.89 11.47
C ASP A 149 5.32 5.00 10.45
N GLU A 150 6.14 4.73 9.44
CA GLU A 150 6.37 5.65 8.33
C GLU A 150 5.11 5.88 7.50
N ILE A 151 4.34 4.82 7.23
CA ILE A 151 3.03 4.95 6.57
C ILE A 151 2.07 5.77 7.44
N ARG A 152 2.00 5.50 8.76
CA ARG A 152 1.17 6.29 9.69
C ARG A 152 1.52 7.76 9.63
N PHE A 153 2.81 8.06 9.79
CA PHE A 153 3.30 9.43 9.74
C PHE A 153 2.96 10.09 8.41
N THR A 154 3.17 9.41 7.28
CA THR A 154 2.92 9.95 5.94
C THR A 154 1.44 10.29 5.73
N ILE A 155 0.53 9.39 6.10
CA ILE A 155 -0.92 9.64 5.99
C ILE A 155 -1.32 10.85 6.84
N VAL A 156 -0.85 10.91 8.09
CA VAL A 156 -1.15 11.99 9.03
C VAL A 156 -0.55 13.32 8.55
N TYR A 157 0.71 13.31 8.11
CA TYR A 157 1.41 14.48 7.60
C TYR A 157 0.69 15.06 6.38
N ASP A 158 0.38 14.24 5.38
CA ASP A 158 -0.30 14.68 4.17
C ASP A 158 -1.67 15.26 4.49
N ALA A 159 -2.44 14.62 5.38
CA ALA A 159 -3.75 15.12 5.77
C ALA A 159 -3.67 16.52 6.42
N ILE A 160 -2.70 16.73 7.32
CA ILE A 160 -2.47 18.02 7.99
C ILE A 160 -1.95 19.06 6.99
N TRP A 161 -1.02 18.66 6.12
CA TRP A 161 -0.44 19.54 5.12
C TRP A 161 -1.50 20.02 4.13
N ASP A 162 -2.33 19.11 3.61
CA ASP A 162 -3.41 19.45 2.68
C ASP A 162 -4.46 20.36 3.31
N LEU A 163 -4.81 20.15 4.59
CA LEU A 163 -5.70 21.05 5.31
C LEU A 163 -5.10 22.46 5.42
N HIS A 164 -3.82 22.55 5.78
CA HIS A 164 -3.13 23.83 5.91
C HIS A 164 -2.96 24.56 4.58
N ASP A 165 -2.68 23.82 3.49
CA ASP A 165 -2.50 24.36 2.14
C ASP A 165 -3.78 25.01 1.61
N PHE A 166 -4.94 24.38 1.85
CA PHE A 166 -6.24 24.90 1.40
C PHE A 166 -6.86 25.91 2.37
N PHE A 167 -6.63 25.72 3.67
CA PHE A 167 -7.23 26.49 4.74
C PHE A 167 -6.18 26.91 5.77
N PRO A 168 -5.26 27.82 5.41
CA PRO A 168 -4.19 28.28 6.30
C PRO A 168 -4.69 28.96 7.58
N GLU A 169 -5.95 29.42 7.58
CA GLU A 169 -6.62 29.98 8.74
C GLU A 169 -6.94 28.95 9.84
N PHE A 170 -6.95 27.65 9.54
CA PHE A 170 -7.19 26.65 10.57
C PHE A 170 -6.02 26.60 11.56
N PRO A 171 -6.28 26.72 12.87
CA PRO A 171 -5.24 26.55 13.86
C PRO A 171 -4.75 25.11 13.84
N LEU A 172 -3.44 24.95 13.58
CA LEU A 172 -2.72 23.69 13.74
C LEU A 172 -2.61 23.31 15.21
N SER A 173 -3.72 22.89 15.81
CA SER A 173 -3.83 22.53 17.23
C SER A 173 -3.82 21.01 17.42
N ARG A 174 -3.25 20.55 18.54
CA ARG A 174 -3.31 19.14 18.95
C ARG A 174 -4.70 18.73 19.49
N GLY A 175 -5.63 19.68 19.58
CA GLY A 175 -6.88 19.50 20.27
C GLY A 175 -6.74 19.59 21.80
N ASN A 176 -7.83 19.29 22.49
CA ASN A 176 -7.90 19.25 23.95
C ASN A 176 -7.84 17.81 24.43
N TRP A 177 -7.28 17.60 25.62
CA TRP A 177 -7.30 16.28 26.24
C TRP A 177 -8.66 16.00 26.88
N ASP A 178 -9.31 14.92 26.47
CA ASP A 178 -10.51 14.36 27.06
C ASP A 178 -10.19 13.00 27.72
N PRO A 179 -10.60 12.74 28.98
CA PRO A 179 -10.29 11.48 29.67
C PRO A 179 -10.89 10.23 29.01
N GLU A 180 -12.03 10.37 28.33
CA GLU A 180 -12.74 9.27 27.69
C GLU A 180 -12.32 9.10 26.23
N HIS A 181 -12.08 10.20 25.52
CA HIS A 181 -11.86 10.25 24.08
C HIS A 181 -10.44 10.67 23.67
N LYS A 182 -9.55 10.89 24.64
CA LYS A 182 -8.15 11.33 24.47
C LYS A 182 -8.07 12.67 23.74
N GLN A 183 -7.15 12.92 22.82
CA GLN A 183 -7.08 14.21 22.13
C GLN A 183 -8.30 14.43 21.22
N VAL A 184 -9.19 15.36 21.54
CA VAL A 184 -10.37 15.71 20.74
C VAL A 184 -10.28 17.11 20.15
N GLY A 185 -10.93 17.32 19.01
CA GLY A 185 -10.98 18.62 18.34
C GLY A 185 -10.87 18.50 16.82
N ILE A 186 -11.12 19.62 16.14
CA ILE A 186 -11.25 19.67 14.68
C ILE A 186 -10.11 18.95 13.95
N LEU A 187 -8.85 19.30 14.25
CA LEU A 187 -7.69 18.69 13.58
C LEU A 187 -7.55 17.19 13.89
N PRO A 188 -7.45 16.74 15.16
CA PRO A 188 -7.31 15.30 15.44
C PRO A 188 -8.49 14.46 14.94
N ASP A 189 -9.72 14.98 15.00
CA ASP A 189 -10.90 14.25 14.52
C ASP A 189 -10.92 14.12 12.99
N TYR A 190 -10.54 15.19 12.28
CA TYR A 190 -10.37 15.17 10.83
C TYR A 190 -9.28 14.16 10.41
N VAL A 191 -8.11 14.21 11.04
CA VAL A 191 -7.00 13.32 10.73
C VAL A 191 -7.40 11.87 10.97
N ARG A 192 -8.08 11.55 12.09
CA ARG A 192 -8.57 10.19 12.36
C ARG A 192 -9.59 9.73 11.33
N ARG A 193 -10.46 10.62 10.86
CA ARG A 193 -11.45 10.28 9.81
C ARG A 193 -10.76 9.91 8.50
N VAL A 194 -9.80 10.71 8.05
CA VAL A 194 -9.01 10.45 6.83
C VAL A 194 -8.18 9.17 6.99
N PHE A 195 -7.56 8.98 8.16
CA PHE A 195 -6.78 7.78 8.45
C PHE A 195 -7.63 6.52 8.38
N LEU A 196 -8.78 6.49 9.07
CA LEU A 196 -9.72 5.37 9.04
C LEU A 196 -10.13 4.99 7.61
N GLU A 197 -10.40 5.98 6.78
CA GLU A 197 -10.80 5.74 5.39
C GLU A 197 -9.64 5.24 4.52
N THR A 198 -8.41 5.64 4.87
CA THR A 198 -7.20 5.18 4.19
C THR A 198 -6.81 3.76 4.60
N THR A 199 -6.83 3.44 5.90
CA THR A 199 -6.25 2.21 6.46
C THR A 199 -7.29 1.18 6.86
N GLY A 200 -8.55 1.57 7.02
CA GLY A 200 -9.60 0.74 7.64
C GLY A 200 -9.49 0.62 9.16
N ASP A 201 -8.50 1.26 9.79
CA ASP A 201 -8.22 1.13 11.21
C ASP A 201 -8.64 2.37 12.00
N HIS A 202 -9.21 2.12 13.18
CA HIS A 202 -9.44 3.14 14.19
C HIS A 202 -8.31 3.09 15.22
N GLU A 203 -7.31 3.95 15.06
CA GLU A 203 -6.10 3.99 15.90
C GLU A 203 -5.96 5.34 16.63
N GLN A 204 -5.27 5.33 17.78
CA GLN A 204 -4.85 6.55 18.46
C GLN A 204 -3.65 7.17 17.75
N LEU A 205 -3.81 8.38 17.24
CA LEU A 205 -2.81 9.07 16.40
C LEU A 205 -2.11 10.24 17.10
N ASP A 206 -2.20 10.36 18.42
CA ASP A 206 -1.70 11.53 19.17
C ASP A 206 -0.18 11.76 18.97
N GLY A 207 0.60 10.68 18.93
CA GLY A 207 2.04 10.72 18.64
C GLY A 207 2.34 11.14 17.19
N PRO A 208 1.80 10.42 16.19
CA PRO A 208 1.91 10.81 14.78
C PRO A 208 1.47 12.26 14.49
N ILE A 209 0.34 12.70 15.05
CA ILE A 209 -0.17 14.08 14.91
C ILE A 209 0.84 15.08 15.50
N GLN A 210 1.39 14.80 16.69
CA GLN A 210 2.40 15.66 17.30
C GLN A 210 3.64 15.81 16.41
N LEU A 211 4.15 14.70 15.88
CA LEU A 211 5.33 14.71 15.02
C LEU A 211 5.06 15.48 13.72
N ALA A 212 3.94 15.18 13.04
CA ALA A 212 3.57 15.85 11.80
C ALA A 212 3.39 17.36 12.00
N LEU A 213 2.71 17.79 13.08
CA LEU A 213 2.56 19.22 13.41
C LEU A 213 3.90 19.93 13.61
N GLN A 214 4.89 19.28 14.24
CA GLN A 214 6.22 19.86 14.40
C GLN A 214 6.90 20.09 13.06
N ASP A 215 6.77 19.15 12.14
CA ASP A 215 7.38 19.25 10.82
C ASP A 215 6.68 20.26 9.91
N VAL A 216 5.35 20.30 9.87
CA VAL A 216 4.60 21.34 9.12
C VAL A 216 5.00 22.74 9.61
N ARG A 217 5.09 22.96 10.93
CA ARG A 217 5.52 24.24 11.51
C ARG A 217 6.98 24.58 11.21
N ARG A 218 7.86 23.59 11.14
CA ARG A 218 9.27 23.80 10.75
C ARG A 218 9.39 24.19 9.29
N SER A 219 8.61 23.57 8.41
CA SER A 219 8.57 23.91 6.98
C SER A 219 8.07 25.34 6.75
N GLN A 220 7.06 25.79 7.50
CA GLN A 220 6.61 27.19 7.47
C GLN A 220 7.75 28.19 7.75
N ARG A 221 8.55 27.94 8.79
CA ARG A 221 9.66 28.84 9.18
C ARG A 221 10.78 28.95 8.15
N LYS A 222 10.85 28.02 7.19
CA LYS A 222 11.85 28.04 6.11
C LYS A 222 11.34 28.75 4.85
N SER A 223 10.04 28.97 4.74
CA SER A 223 9.38 29.59 3.58
C SER A 223 9.11 31.09 3.77
N THR A 224 9.25 31.60 4.99
CA THR A 224 9.30 33.04 5.35
C THR A 224 10.74 33.49 5.56
#